data_AF-A0AAD8M774-F1
#
_entry.id   AF-A0AAD8M774-F1
#
_cell.length_a   1.000
_cell.length_b   1.000
_cell.length_c   1.000
_cell.angle_alpha   90.00
_cell.angle_beta   90.00
_cell.angle_gamma   90.00
#
_symmetry.space_group_name_H-M   'P 1'
#
loop_
_entity.id
_entity.type
_entity.pdbx_description
1 polymer ?
#
loop_
_entity_poly.entity_id
_entity_poly.type
_entity_poly.pdbx_seq_one_letter_code
_entity_poly.pdbx_strand_id
1 'polypeptide(L)'
;MALVESDSNPAVKVIDETSVHLDRNQSYANMVVEKNVRGVLRSEVDRSLNKDSIVIVDSLNNIKGYRYELWCLARVAGTRYCVVYCDFEEDYCRKWNEERRETQGPDYNDKIFDDLVRRFEKPMGFTFVGVMARFSEYKFIIQSCNKRQQHKKSVGNINTN
;
A
#
# COMPACT_ATOMS: atom_id res chain seq x y z
N MET A 1 -35.62 10.08 -13.33
CA MET A 1 -34.27 10.04 -13.94
C MET A 1 -33.49 8.95 -13.23
N ALA A 2 -33.31 7.81 -13.90
CA ALA A 2 -32.45 6.75 -13.42
C ALA A 2 -31.00 7.25 -13.47
N LEU A 3 -30.29 7.19 -12.35
CA LEU A 3 -28.84 7.35 -12.35
C LEU A 3 -28.30 6.11 -13.06
N VAL A 4 -27.78 6.31 -14.27
CA VAL A 4 -26.96 5.31 -14.93
C VAL A 4 -25.74 5.15 -14.03
N GLU A 5 -25.72 4.08 -13.24
CA GLU A 5 -24.49 3.63 -12.59
C GLU A 5 -23.56 3.22 -13.73
N SER A 6 -22.65 4.12 -14.09
CA SER A 6 -21.57 3.77 -14.99
C SER A 6 -20.71 2.73 -14.29
N ASP A 7 -20.71 1.52 -14.83
CA ASP A 7 -19.90 0.37 -14.42
C ASP A 7 -18.41 0.62 -14.77
N SER A 8 -17.87 1.75 -14.31
CA SER A 8 -16.48 2.11 -14.51
C SER A 8 -15.68 1.50 -13.38
N ASN A 9 -15.10 0.32 -13.64
CA ASN A 9 -14.05 -0.22 -12.78
C ASN A 9 -12.96 0.85 -12.64
N PRO A 10 -12.65 1.35 -11.43
CA PRO A 10 -11.65 2.41 -11.27
C PRO A 10 -10.29 1.92 -11.79
N ALA A 11 -9.58 2.80 -12.49
CA ALA A 11 -8.27 2.47 -13.03
C ALA A 11 -7.29 2.17 -11.89
N VAL A 12 -6.72 0.96 -11.84
CA VAL A 12 -5.77 0.55 -10.80
C VAL A 12 -4.34 0.69 -11.33
N LYS A 13 -3.51 1.47 -10.62
CA LYS A 13 -2.09 1.63 -10.91
C LYS A 13 -1.24 1.11 -9.75
N VAL A 14 -0.34 0.19 -10.05
CA VAL A 14 0.65 -0.35 -9.11
C VAL A 14 1.97 0.39 -9.31
N ILE A 15 2.56 0.85 -8.22
CA ILE A 15 3.85 1.51 -8.17
C ILE A 15 4.73 0.70 -7.23
N ASP A 16 5.73 0.05 -7.81
CA ASP A 16 6.78 -0.74 -7.15
C ASP A 16 8.16 -0.33 -7.69
N GLU A 17 9.25 -0.91 -7.17
CA GLU A 17 10.60 -0.59 -7.66
C GLU A 17 10.78 -0.94 -9.14
N THR A 18 10.17 -2.03 -9.61
CA THR A 18 10.32 -2.51 -10.99
C THR A 18 9.62 -1.58 -11.98
N SER A 19 8.48 -1.02 -11.59
CA SER A 19 7.68 -0.05 -12.35
C SER A 19 8.41 1.26 -12.60
N VAL A 20 9.41 1.57 -11.77
CA VAL A 20 10.32 2.72 -11.92
C VAL A 20 11.73 2.30 -12.34
N HIS A 21 11.89 1.07 -12.84
CA HIS A 21 13.14 0.50 -13.35
C HIS A 21 14.30 0.45 -12.34
N LEU A 22 13.98 0.14 -11.07
CA LEU A 22 14.96 0.00 -9.99
C LEU A 22 15.09 -1.46 -9.55
N ASP A 23 16.33 -1.92 -9.37
CA ASP A 23 16.64 -3.22 -8.78
C ASP A 23 16.56 -3.16 -7.25
N ARG A 24 16.00 -4.20 -6.60
CA ARG A 24 15.85 -4.24 -5.14
C ARG A 24 17.18 -4.19 -4.41
N ASN A 25 18.15 -5.00 -4.82
CA ASN A 25 19.43 -5.11 -4.13
C ASN A 25 20.25 -3.82 -4.27
N GLN A 26 20.15 -3.13 -5.40
CA GLN A 26 20.74 -1.80 -5.57
C GLN A 26 19.98 -0.73 -4.77
N SER A 27 18.65 -0.76 -4.79
CA SER A 27 17.78 0.21 -4.12
C SER A 27 17.98 0.27 -2.60
N TYR A 28 18.29 -0.87 -1.99
CA TYR A 28 18.45 -1.01 -0.54
C TYR A 28 19.89 -1.27 -0.10
N ALA A 29 20.88 -1.06 -0.98
CA ALA A 29 22.28 -1.26 -0.66
C ALA A 29 22.79 -0.33 0.46
N ASN A 30 22.24 0.88 0.56
CA ASN A 30 22.55 1.83 1.62
C ASN A 30 21.44 2.89 1.78
N MET A 31 21.49 3.61 2.91
CA MET A 31 20.48 4.61 3.27
C MET A 31 20.33 5.77 2.28
N VAL A 32 21.40 6.14 1.56
CA VAL A 32 21.37 7.24 0.59
C VAL A 32 20.59 6.83 -0.65
N VAL A 33 20.90 5.66 -1.20
CA VAL A 33 20.19 5.11 -2.36
C VAL A 33 18.72 4.87 -2.02
N GLU A 34 18.45 4.31 -0.85
CA GLU A 34 17.08 4.07 -0.39
C GLU A 34 16.29 5.38 -0.26
N LYS A 35 16.92 6.45 0.25
CA LYS A 35 16.28 7.77 0.30
C LYS A 35 15.91 8.27 -1.10
N ASN A 36 16.76 8.05 -2.10
CA ASN A 36 16.48 8.42 -3.48
C ASN A 36 15.33 7.59 -4.05
N VAL A 37 15.31 6.28 -3.82
CA VAL A 37 14.22 5.38 -4.24
C VAL A 37 12.89 5.83 -3.66
N ARG A 38 12.84 6.14 -2.37
CA ARG A 38 11.63 6.71 -1.72
C ARG A 38 11.17 8.00 -2.38
N GLY A 39 12.10 8.87 -2.79
CA GLY A 39 11.80 10.11 -3.52
C GLY A 39 11.19 9.86 -4.89
N VAL A 40 11.72 8.88 -5.64
CA VAL A 40 11.20 8.47 -6.95
C VAL A 40 9.79 7.90 -6.82
N LEU A 41 9.59 6.92 -5.93
CA LEU A 41 8.29 6.30 -5.66
C LEU A 41 7.27 7.35 -5.21
N ARG A 42 7.65 8.26 -4.28
CA ARG A 42 6.79 9.35 -3.81
C ARG A 42 6.34 10.25 -4.96
N SER A 43 7.27 10.61 -5.86
CA SER A 43 6.97 11.46 -7.02
C SER A 43 6.02 10.75 -8.00
N GLU A 44 6.17 9.44 -8.17
CA GLU A 44 5.28 8.65 -9.01
C GLU A 44 3.87 8.52 -8.41
N VAL A 45 3.79 8.37 -7.09
CA VAL A 45 2.51 8.38 -6.36
C VAL A 45 1.81 9.73 -6.54
N ASP A 46 2.50 10.84 -6.31
CA ASP A 46 1.94 12.19 -6.43
C ASP A 46 1.35 12.44 -7.83
N ARG A 47 2.06 12.01 -8.89
CA ARG A 47 1.57 12.09 -10.27
C ARG A 47 0.38 11.19 -10.57
N SER A 48 0.24 10.09 -9.85
CA SER A 48 -0.77 9.05 -10.11
C SER A 48 -2.05 9.22 -9.32
N LEU A 49 -1.99 9.95 -8.21
CA LEU A 49 -3.14 10.20 -7.34
C LEU A 49 -4.18 11.07 -8.05
N ASN A 50 -5.37 10.52 -8.23
CA ASN A 50 -6.55 11.26 -8.64
C ASN A 50 -7.81 10.63 -8.03
N LYS A 51 -9.00 11.19 -8.30
CA LYS A 51 -10.27 10.75 -7.68
C LYS A 51 -10.90 9.53 -8.35
N ASP A 52 -10.46 9.20 -9.55
CA ASP A 52 -11.06 8.19 -10.42
C ASP A 52 -10.16 6.94 -10.55
N SER A 53 -8.99 6.94 -9.90
CA SER A 53 -8.02 5.86 -9.90
C SER A 53 -7.74 5.33 -8.50
N ILE A 54 -7.27 4.09 -8.44
CA ILE A 54 -6.71 3.45 -7.26
C ILE A 54 -5.20 3.34 -7.46
N VAL A 55 -4.42 3.90 -6.53
CA VAL A 55 -2.97 3.76 -6.52
C VAL A 55 -2.58 2.74 -5.46
N ILE A 56 -1.77 1.76 -5.85
CA ILE A 56 -1.19 0.73 -4.99
C ILE A 56 0.31 0.99 -4.93
N VAL A 57 0.84 1.17 -3.72
CA VAL A 57 2.28 1.36 -3.50
C VAL A 57 2.86 0.07 -2.94
N ASP A 58 3.34 -0.79 -3.83
CA ASP A 58 3.91 -2.10 -3.50
C ASP A 58 5.43 -1.98 -3.35
N SER A 59 5.85 -1.46 -2.20
CA SER A 59 7.24 -1.27 -1.81
C SER A 59 7.38 -1.54 -0.31
N LEU A 60 8.62 -1.59 0.21
CA LEU A 60 8.88 -1.92 1.62
C LEU A 60 8.09 -1.08 2.61
N ASN A 61 7.94 0.23 2.36
CA ASN A 61 7.16 1.16 3.19
C ASN A 61 7.44 1.03 4.71
N ASN A 62 8.66 0.64 5.06
CA ASN A 62 9.04 0.15 6.39
C ASN A 62 9.28 1.28 7.41
N ILE A 63 9.53 2.50 6.93
CA ILE A 63 9.81 3.68 7.77
C ILE A 63 8.51 4.48 8.01
N LYS A 64 8.20 4.80 9.28
CA LYS A 64 7.03 5.58 9.69
C LYS A 64 6.98 6.96 9.02
N GLY A 65 8.12 7.63 8.93
CA GLY A 65 8.22 8.94 8.26
C GLY A 65 7.76 8.89 6.80
N TYR A 66 8.16 7.84 6.07
CA TYR A 66 7.76 7.68 4.67
C TYR A 66 6.25 7.40 4.52
N ARG A 67 5.69 6.55 5.38
CA ARG A 67 4.23 6.32 5.41
C ARG A 67 3.45 7.60 5.69
N TYR A 68 3.96 8.45 6.59
CA TYR A 68 3.36 9.75 6.86
C TYR A 68 3.40 10.69 5.64
N GLU A 69 4.49 10.69 4.88
CA GLU A 69 4.57 11.46 3.62
C GLU A 69 3.51 11.01 2.61
N LEU A 70 3.32 9.69 2.43
CA LEU A 70 2.29 9.14 1.55
C LEU A 70 0.87 9.50 2.03
N TRP A 71 0.62 9.45 3.34
CA TRP A 71 -0.64 9.92 3.92
C TRP A 71 -0.88 11.42 3.64
N CYS A 72 0.16 12.26 3.72
CA CYS A 72 0.05 13.68 3.39
C CYS A 72 -0.32 13.88 1.92
N LEU A 73 0.31 13.15 0.99
CA LEU A 73 -0.05 13.20 -0.44
C LEU A 73 -1.52 12.81 -0.66
N ALA A 74 -1.96 11.71 -0.06
CA ALA A 74 -3.34 11.25 -0.17
C ALA A 74 -4.32 12.29 0.38
N ARG A 75 -4.00 12.91 1.52
CA ARG A 75 -4.80 13.97 2.15
C ARG A 75 -4.89 15.22 1.26
N VAL A 76 -3.77 15.66 0.66
CA VAL A 76 -3.74 16.80 -0.27
C VAL A 76 -4.59 16.50 -1.52
N ALA A 77 -4.49 15.28 -2.06
CA ALA A 77 -5.30 14.83 -3.19
C ALA A 77 -6.79 14.64 -2.84
N GLY A 78 -7.17 14.71 -1.56
CA GLY A 78 -8.53 14.44 -1.09
C GLY A 78 -8.94 12.98 -1.28
N THR A 79 -7.96 12.08 -1.32
CA THR A 79 -8.15 10.63 -1.46
C THR A 79 -8.09 9.95 -0.10
N ARG A 80 -8.72 8.78 0.01
CA ARG A 80 -8.58 7.96 1.23
C ARG A 80 -7.20 7.31 1.24
N TYR A 81 -6.74 6.97 2.43
CA TYR A 81 -5.46 6.31 2.65
C TYR A 81 -5.64 5.15 3.63
N CYS A 82 -5.06 4.01 3.30
CA CYS A 82 -4.96 2.87 4.20
C CYS A 82 -3.60 2.19 4.03
N VAL A 83 -3.16 1.54 5.10
CA VAL A 83 -1.96 0.69 5.11
C VAL A 83 -2.43 -0.71 5.37
N VAL A 84 -2.05 -1.63 4.50
CA VAL A 84 -2.21 -3.05 4.77
C VAL A 84 -0.89 -3.55 5.30
N TYR A 85 -0.95 -4.16 6.49
CA TYR A 85 0.21 -4.71 7.16
C TYR A 85 0.04 -6.21 7.32
N CYS A 86 1.00 -6.95 6.79
CA CYS A 86 1.08 -8.38 6.87
C CYS A 86 2.00 -8.76 8.02
N ASP A 87 1.42 -9.30 9.11
CA ASP A 87 2.16 -9.71 10.31
C ASP A 87 2.62 -11.17 10.12
N PHE A 88 3.87 -11.35 9.73
CA PHE A 88 4.51 -12.66 9.55
C PHE A 88 5.82 -12.72 10.34
N GLU A 89 6.16 -13.91 10.83
CA GLU A 89 7.44 -14.14 11.50
C GLU A 89 8.60 -14.07 10.49
N GLU A 90 9.79 -13.71 10.99
CA GLU A 90 11.00 -13.55 10.17
C GLU A 90 11.34 -14.83 9.40
N ASP A 91 11.21 -16.00 10.03
CA ASP A 91 11.56 -17.29 9.43
C ASP A 91 10.74 -17.58 8.17
N TYR A 92 9.44 -17.27 8.17
CA TYR A 92 8.60 -17.39 6.98
C TYR A 92 9.04 -16.41 5.88
N CYS A 93 9.38 -15.17 6.25
CA CYS A 93 9.83 -14.18 5.30
C CYS A 93 11.16 -14.56 4.65
N ARG A 94 12.09 -15.15 5.42
CA ARG A 94 13.39 -15.64 4.95
C ARG A 94 13.21 -16.81 3.99
N LYS A 95 12.38 -17.79 4.36
CA LYS A 95 12.04 -18.92 3.49
C LYS A 95 11.46 -18.46 2.15
N TRP A 96 10.52 -17.51 2.15
CA TRP A 96 9.96 -16.97 0.91
C TRP A 96 10.99 -16.19 0.07
N ASN A 97 11.97 -15.56 0.71
CA ASN A 97 13.05 -14.89 0.00
C ASN A 97 13.98 -15.91 -0.69
N GLU A 98 14.28 -17.03 -0.03
CA GLU A 98 15.06 -18.14 -0.58
C GLU A 98 14.34 -18.82 -1.75
N GLU A 99 13.05 -19.14 -1.60
CA GLU A 99 12.22 -19.72 -2.67
C GLU A 99 12.19 -18.81 -3.92
N ARG A 100 12.18 -17.49 -3.75
CA ARG A 100 12.28 -16.53 -4.88
C ARG A 100 13.64 -16.58 -5.54
N ARG A 101 14.71 -16.70 -4.77
CA ARG A 101 16.07 -16.84 -5.31
C ARG A 101 16.21 -18.11 -6.15
N GLU A 102 15.65 -19.22 -5.68
CA GLU A 102 15.63 -20.49 -6.43
C GLU A 102 14.84 -20.40 -7.73
N THR A 103 13.70 -19.69 -7.70
CA THR A 103 12.83 -19.51 -8.86
C THR A 103 13.26 -18.35 -9.78
N GLN A 104 14.43 -17.73 -9.53
CA GLN A 104 14.93 -16.55 -10.24
C GLN A 104 13.94 -15.36 -10.23
N GLY A 105 13.09 -15.31 -9.21
CA GLY A 105 12.23 -14.18 -8.90
C GLY A 105 12.99 -13.06 -8.18
N PRO A 106 12.32 -11.93 -7.91
CA PRO A 106 12.95 -10.80 -7.24
C PRO A 106 13.20 -11.12 -5.76
N ASP A 107 14.47 -11.29 -5.38
CA ASP A 107 14.92 -11.59 -4.03
C ASP A 107 15.80 -10.48 -3.42
N TYR A 108 16.04 -10.58 -2.12
CA TYR A 108 17.02 -9.77 -1.40
C TYR A 108 18.24 -10.61 -1.03
N ASN A 109 19.43 -10.03 -1.15
CA ASN A 109 20.65 -10.59 -0.57
C ASN A 109 20.53 -10.65 0.95
N ASP A 110 21.14 -11.67 1.57
CA ASP A 110 20.97 -11.95 3.00
C ASP A 110 21.32 -10.74 3.89
N LYS A 111 22.41 -10.04 3.58
CA LYS A 111 22.82 -8.81 4.29
C LYS A 111 21.78 -7.70 4.22
N ILE A 112 21.11 -7.56 3.08
CA ILE A 112 20.07 -6.54 2.89
C ILE A 112 18.83 -6.99 3.66
N PHE A 113 18.41 -8.25 3.50
CA PHE A 113 17.26 -8.80 4.21
C PHE A 113 17.38 -8.60 5.74
N ASP A 114 18.51 -8.97 6.32
CA ASP A 114 18.75 -8.85 7.76
C ASP A 114 18.69 -7.38 8.24
N ASP A 115 19.25 -6.45 7.46
CA ASP A 115 19.16 -5.03 7.78
C ASP A 115 17.72 -4.51 7.67
N LEU A 116 16.98 -4.90 6.64
CA LEU A 116 15.59 -4.52 6.42
C LEU A 116 14.68 -4.98 7.56
N VAL A 117 14.84 -6.22 8.03
CA VAL A 117 14.07 -6.77 9.15
C VAL A 117 14.38 -6.02 10.44
N ARG A 118 15.67 -5.83 10.75
CA ARG A 118 16.12 -5.17 12.00
C ARG A 118 15.60 -3.74 12.14
N ARG A 119 15.47 -3.01 11.02
CA ARG A 119 15.04 -1.61 11.01
C ARG A 119 13.55 -1.42 10.69
N PHE A 120 12.79 -2.51 10.61
CA PHE A 120 11.37 -2.45 10.29
C PHE A 120 10.57 -1.77 11.41
N GLU A 121 9.79 -0.74 11.09
CA GLU A 121 8.93 -0.06 12.03
C GLU A 121 7.47 -0.47 11.82
N LYS A 122 6.95 -1.33 12.70
CA LYS A 122 5.55 -1.80 12.66
C LYS A 122 4.55 -0.64 12.62
N PRO A 123 3.53 -0.67 11.73
CA PRO A 123 2.47 0.34 11.73
C PRO A 123 1.73 0.38 13.08
N MET A 124 1.54 1.58 13.64
CA MET A 124 0.80 1.76 14.90
C MET A 124 -0.70 1.94 14.66
N GLY A 125 -1.51 1.46 15.61
CA GLY A 125 -2.92 1.04 15.48
C GLY A 125 -4.02 2.02 15.08
N PHE A 126 -3.72 3.16 14.45
CA PHE A 126 -4.76 4.02 13.83
C PHE A 126 -4.89 3.84 12.31
N THR A 127 -4.19 2.86 11.75
CA THR A 127 -4.29 2.53 10.32
C THR A 127 -5.05 1.21 10.19
N PHE A 128 -6.22 1.25 9.56
CA PHE A 128 -7.15 0.12 9.47
C PHE A 128 -6.45 -1.17 9.01
N VAL A 129 -6.54 -2.21 9.86
CA VAL A 129 -5.96 -3.54 9.66
C VAL A 129 -7.01 -4.45 9.01
N GLY A 130 -6.74 -4.92 7.80
CA GLY A 130 -7.50 -5.97 7.12
C GLY A 130 -6.56 -7.11 6.73
N VAL A 131 -6.98 -8.36 6.97
CA VAL A 131 -6.19 -9.59 6.82
C VAL A 131 -6.49 -10.30 5.49
N MET A 132 -5.45 -10.67 4.71
CA MET A 132 -5.29 -11.87 3.83
C MET A 132 -3.99 -11.68 3.01
N ALA A 133 -2.90 -12.47 3.14
CA ALA A 133 -2.62 -13.87 2.75
C ALA A 133 -1.77 -13.98 1.44
N ARG A 134 -0.67 -14.78 1.52
CA ARG A 134 0.36 -15.15 0.51
C ARG A 134 1.35 -14.07 0.06
N PHE A 135 2.63 -14.27 0.36
CA PHE A 135 3.78 -13.54 -0.22
C PHE A 135 4.08 -13.93 -1.69
N SER A 136 3.24 -14.75 -2.34
CA SER A 136 3.49 -15.21 -3.71
C SER A 136 2.82 -14.37 -4.80
N GLU A 137 1.76 -13.62 -4.51
CA GLU A 137 1.12 -12.65 -5.42
C GLU A 137 0.39 -11.62 -4.53
N TYR A 138 -0.31 -10.62 -5.06
CA TYR A 138 -1.24 -9.67 -4.37
C TYR A 138 -0.63 -8.32 -3.93
N LYS A 139 -0.79 -7.23 -4.71
CA LYS A 139 -2.00 -6.36 -4.88
C LYS A 139 -2.59 -5.88 -3.55
N PHE A 140 -2.23 -4.67 -3.10
CA PHE A 140 -2.94 -4.02 -1.98
C PHE A 140 -3.33 -2.55 -2.15
N ILE A 141 -4.61 -2.34 -1.88
CA ILE A 141 -5.53 -1.29 -2.31
C ILE A 141 -5.41 -0.04 -1.43
N ILE A 142 -5.33 1.16 -2.03
CA ILE A 142 -5.83 2.41 -1.43
C ILE A 142 -7.33 2.49 -1.76
N GLN A 143 -8.21 2.10 -0.83
CA GLN A 143 -9.64 2.10 -1.13
C GLN A 143 -10.22 3.50 -0.94
N SER A 144 -10.55 4.17 -2.04
CA SER A 144 -11.60 5.19 -2.05
C SER A 144 -12.94 4.49 -1.77
N CYS A 145 -13.24 4.25 -0.50
CA CYS A 145 -14.61 3.92 -0.15
C CYS A 145 -15.44 5.21 -0.32
N ASN A 146 -16.55 5.15 -1.03
CA ASN A 146 -17.51 6.24 -1.04
C ASN A 146 -18.45 5.98 0.14
N LYS A 147 -18.38 6.83 1.17
CA LYS A 147 -19.44 6.93 2.20
C LYS A 147 -19.90 8.37 2.28
N ARG A 148 -20.47 8.88 1.19
CA ARG A 148 -21.66 9.73 1.29
C ARG A 148 -22.86 8.81 1.26
N GLN A 149 -23.84 9.11 2.12
CA GLN A 149 -25.13 8.41 2.35
C GLN A 149 -25.19 7.60 3.66
N GLN A 150 -24.94 8.26 4.81
CA GLN A 150 -25.77 8.05 6.01
C GLN A 150 -26.05 9.41 6.66
N HIS A 151 -26.91 10.20 6.01
CA HIS A 151 -27.71 11.21 6.68
C HIS A 151 -29.11 11.20 6.03
N LYS A 152 -30.14 11.23 6.89
CA LYS A 152 -31.59 10.98 6.67
C LYS A 152 -31.93 9.49 6.80
N LYS A 153 -32.62 9.02 7.85
CA LYS A 153 -33.79 9.61 8.54
C LYS A 153 -33.72 9.40 10.05
N SER A 154 -33.85 10.50 10.79
CA SER A 154 -34.63 10.51 12.04
C SER A 154 -36.04 10.99 11.69
N VAL A 155 -36.99 10.78 12.60
CA VAL A 155 -38.44 11.08 12.59
C VAL A 155 -39.31 9.84 12.29
N GLY A 156 -40.03 9.42 13.32
CA GLY A 156 -40.73 8.15 13.44
C GLY A 156 -42.22 8.14 13.11
N ASN A 157 -42.86 7.04 13.51
CA ASN A 157 -44.25 6.84 13.91
C ASN A 157 -44.35 5.35 14.28
N ILE A 158 -44.54 4.97 15.55
CA ILE A 158 -45.85 4.72 16.19
C ILE A 158 -46.88 4.14 15.20
N ASN A 159 -47.12 2.83 15.26
CA ASN A 159 -48.45 2.29 15.57
C ASN A 159 -48.48 0.76 15.62
N THR A 160 -49.19 0.33 16.64
CA THR A 160 -49.85 -0.95 16.92
C THR A 160 -50.38 -1.71 15.71
N ASN A 161 -50.19 -3.04 15.73
CA ASN A 161 -51.27 -4.02 15.79
C ASN A 161 -50.73 -5.36 16.31
#